data_AF-A0A6A3Q1G2-F1
#
_entry.id   AF-A0A6A3Q1G2-F1
#
_cell.length_a   1.000
_cell.length_b   1.000
_cell.length_c   1.000
_cell.angle_alpha   90.00
_cell.angle_beta   90.00
_cell.angle_gamma   90.00
#
_symmetry.space_group_name_H-M   'P 1'
#
loop_
_entity.id
_entity.type
_entity.pdbx_description
1 polymer ?
#
loop_
_entity_poly.entity_id
_entity_poly.type
_entity_poly.pdbx_seq_one_letter_code
_entity_poly.pdbx_strand_id
1 'polypeptide(L)'
;MPQVDATVLLGDFKKHGIEKCELWQCHVCMAPAPHAVRVQRMRCTCQACKDVVVATVCPWRARVMPYQLESLVTIEVAYNHLTPARAPRRPVLTPPMKEVVREWAAQGLKPNRIWNALLQRFSLTEATAPMLSSVQRFAHHHVTGRLGGSDDLDAVRKKIRDAAFTGGEEETAAFTFTSRSDRNGNASTGNGSDRGPFVVGVSSKKLLRRADRDPESFIFHMDATYKLTQVGYPVVVVGISDRARRFHLLAIFIVSQQQQHHAEVLELLRCVFEPVTEKPLRVRYVMGDADAAQ
;
A
#
# COMPACT_ATOMS: atom_id res chain seq x y z
N MET A 1 30.02 25.89 23.64
CA MET A 1 30.02 26.13 22.18
C MET A 1 28.60 26.47 21.71
N PRO A 2 28.41 27.17 20.60
CA PRO A 2 27.09 27.40 20.00
C PRO A 2 26.33 26.09 19.71
N GLN A 3 25.00 26.13 19.73
CA GLN A 3 24.16 24.96 19.52
C GLN A 3 24.30 24.32 18.12
N VAL A 4 24.59 25.13 17.09
CA VAL A 4 24.81 24.65 15.73
C VAL A 4 26.07 23.78 15.67
N ASP A 5 27.19 24.25 16.24
CA ASP A 5 28.46 23.52 16.28
C ASP A 5 28.33 22.23 17.09
N ALA A 6 27.59 22.28 18.21
CA ALA A 6 27.30 21.11 19.01
C ALA A 6 26.52 20.04 18.21
N THR A 7 25.60 20.45 17.34
CA THR A 7 24.82 19.53 16.50
C THR A 7 25.72 18.84 15.48
N VAL A 8 26.66 19.57 14.87
CA VAL A 8 27.65 19.02 13.94
C VAL A 8 28.55 18.01 14.66
N LEU A 9 29.12 18.41 15.81
CA LEU A 9 30.00 17.54 16.60
C LEU A 9 29.31 16.24 17.06
N LEU A 10 28.05 16.33 17.50
CA LEU A 10 27.26 15.15 17.87
C LEU A 10 26.95 14.25 16.66
N GLY A 11 26.80 14.83 15.46
CA GLY A 11 26.65 14.10 14.21
C GLY A 11 27.88 13.26 13.82
N ASP A 12 29.07 13.71 14.23
CA ASP A 12 30.33 13.03 13.97
C ASP A 12 30.61 11.87 14.91
N PHE A 13 30.00 11.85 16.10
CA PHE A 13 30.13 10.74 17.04
C PHE A 13 29.68 9.41 16.42
N LYS A 14 30.31 8.31 16.86
CA LYS A 14 29.81 6.99 16.51
C LYS A 14 28.40 6.80 17.04
N LYS A 15 27.69 5.80 16.51
CA LYS A 15 26.34 5.46 16.99
C LYS A 15 26.36 5.33 18.52
N HIS A 16 25.50 6.13 19.16
CA HIS A 16 25.40 6.25 20.60
C HIS A 16 23.93 6.23 21.01
N GLY A 17 23.68 5.94 22.29
CA GLY A 17 22.37 6.01 22.90
C GLY A 17 22.41 6.82 24.18
N ILE A 18 21.31 7.48 24.53
CA ILE A 18 21.15 8.15 25.81
C ILE A 18 20.94 7.07 26.87
N GLU A 19 21.87 6.98 27.81
CA GLU A 19 21.82 6.06 28.94
C GLU A 19 21.02 6.67 30.10
N LYS A 20 21.16 7.98 30.32
CA LYS A 20 20.49 8.69 31.39
C LYS A 20 20.14 10.11 30.94
N CYS A 21 18.95 10.57 31.30
CA CYS A 21 18.51 11.94 31.02
C CYS A 21 17.91 12.51 32.30
N GLU A 22 18.51 13.58 32.83
CA GLU A 22 18.15 14.13 34.13
C GLU A 22 18.10 15.65 34.09
N LEU A 23 17.46 16.26 35.08
CA LEU A 23 17.49 17.70 35.30
C LEU A 23 18.57 18.01 36.34
N TRP A 24 19.45 18.96 36.04
CA TRP A 24 20.47 19.48 36.96
C TRP A 24 20.33 20.98 37.10
N GLN A 25 20.67 21.52 38.26
CA GLN A 25 20.65 22.95 38.49
C GLN A 25 21.67 23.66 37.57
N CYS A 26 21.21 24.69 36.87
CA CYS A 26 22.05 25.46 35.98
C CYS A 26 22.90 26.47 36.75
N HIS A 27 24.21 26.40 36.56
CA HIS A 27 25.16 27.35 37.14
C HIS A 27 25.84 28.23 36.07
N VAL A 28 25.38 28.15 34.82
CA VAL A 28 26.03 28.79 33.67
C VAL A 28 25.27 30.03 33.18
N CYS A 29 23.93 29.96 33.04
CA CYS A 29 23.19 31.06 32.40
C CYS A 29 22.98 32.31 33.28
N MET A 30 23.72 32.47 34.39
CA MET A 30 23.68 33.63 35.32
C MET A 30 22.27 34.24 35.53
N ALA A 31 21.24 33.40 35.56
CA ALA A 31 19.85 33.85 35.53
C ALA A 31 19.42 34.29 36.93
N PRO A 32 18.57 35.33 37.05
CA PRO A 32 18.09 35.82 38.36
C PRO A 32 17.31 34.75 39.14
N ALA A 33 16.65 33.83 38.43
CA ALA A 33 15.93 32.70 39.00
C ALA A 33 16.69 31.38 38.73
N PRO A 34 16.84 30.49 39.73
CA PRO A 34 17.35 29.15 39.52
C PRO A 34 16.49 28.41 38.49
N HIS A 35 17.15 27.78 37.51
CA HIS A 35 16.50 26.90 36.55
C HIS A 35 17.31 25.63 36.36
N ALA A 36 16.66 24.59 35.82
CA ALA A 36 17.30 23.32 35.55
C ALA A 36 17.69 23.20 34.07
N VAL A 37 18.84 22.58 33.82
CA VAL A 37 19.33 22.15 32.51
C VAL A 37 19.17 20.63 32.39
N ARG A 38 18.78 20.18 31.21
CA ARG A 38 18.62 18.76 30.90
C ARG A 38 19.98 18.15 30.55
N VAL A 39 20.52 17.33 31.44
CA VAL A 39 21.79 16.62 31.24
C VAL A 39 21.53 15.26 30.60
N GLN A 40 22.09 15.04 29.42
CA GLN A 40 22.03 13.75 28.73
C GLN A 40 23.39 13.06 28.82
N ARG A 41 23.41 11.88 29.44
CA ARG A 41 24.57 10.98 29.47
C ARG A 41 24.41 9.95 28.36
N MET A 42 25.43 9.85 27.51
CA MET A 42 25.43 9.02 26.31
C MET A 42 26.48 7.92 26.44
N ARG A 43 26.16 6.75 25.90
CA ARG A 43 27.06 5.61 25.78
C ARG A 43 27.16 5.13 24.34
N CYS A 44 28.28 4.50 24.02
CA CYS A 44 28.51 3.94 22.71
C CYS A 44 27.57 2.75 22.44
N THR A 45 26.95 2.72 21.27
CA THR A 45 26.12 1.61 20.76
C THR A 45 26.59 1.14 19.37
N CYS A 46 27.83 1.49 19.02
CA CYS A 46 28.45 1.22 17.72
C CYS A 46 28.75 -0.28 17.54
N GLN A 47 28.36 -0.87 16.41
CA GLN A 47 28.56 -2.30 16.15
C GLN A 47 30.04 -2.65 16.06
N ALA A 48 30.85 -1.86 15.35
CA ALA A 48 32.30 -2.06 15.28
C ALA A 48 32.98 -2.10 16.67
N CYS A 49 32.46 -1.34 17.64
CA CYS A 49 32.94 -1.35 19.00
C CYS A 49 32.51 -2.62 19.73
N LYS A 50 31.29 -3.12 19.49
CA LYS A 50 30.80 -4.39 20.03
C LYS A 50 31.57 -5.59 19.48
N ASP A 51 31.98 -5.54 18.21
CA ASP A 51 32.67 -6.65 17.56
C ASP A 51 34.10 -6.85 18.11
N VAL A 52 34.69 -5.82 18.72
CA VAL A 52 36.02 -5.86 19.37
C VAL A 52 35.92 -6.18 20.87
N VAL A 53 34.74 -6.05 21.47
CA VAL A 53 34.54 -6.34 22.90
C VAL A 53 34.61 -7.84 23.15
N VAL A 54 35.52 -8.24 24.05
CA VAL A 54 35.62 -9.65 24.51
C VAL A 54 34.85 -9.88 25.81
N ALA A 55 34.81 -8.90 26.73
CA ALA A 55 34.19 -9.08 28.05
C ALA A 55 33.45 -7.85 28.63
N THR A 56 33.72 -6.63 28.16
CA THR A 56 33.16 -5.38 28.75
C THR A 56 32.63 -4.42 27.69
N VAL A 57 31.62 -3.62 28.01
CA VAL A 57 31.07 -2.63 27.06
C VAL A 57 32.10 -1.54 26.69
N CYS A 58 31.97 -0.98 25.49
CA CYS A 58 32.80 0.14 25.03
C CYS A 58 32.83 1.27 26.09
N PRO A 59 34.02 1.76 26.49
CA PRO A 59 34.16 2.68 27.63
C PRO A 59 33.81 4.12 27.28
N TRP A 60 33.72 4.47 25.99
CA TRP A 60 33.35 5.82 25.54
C TRP A 60 32.04 6.31 26.17
N ARG A 61 32.08 7.53 26.70
CA ARG A 61 30.94 8.24 27.29
C ARG A 61 30.94 9.70 26.82
N ALA A 62 29.75 10.28 26.71
CA ALA A 62 29.61 11.72 26.54
C ALA A 62 28.52 12.29 27.46
N ARG A 63 28.68 13.53 27.89
CA ARG A 63 27.70 14.29 28.66
C ARG A 63 27.37 15.56 27.91
N VAL A 64 26.09 15.75 27.58
CA VAL A 64 25.60 16.91 26.83
C VAL A 64 24.68 17.74 27.71
N MET A 65 24.95 19.04 27.77
CA MET A 65 24.26 20.01 28.62
C MET A 65 23.89 21.24 27.77
N PRO A 66 22.64 21.35 27.29
CA PRO A 66 22.17 22.50 26.55
C PRO A 66 21.66 23.59 27.50
N TYR A 67 22.22 24.80 27.36
CA TYR A 67 21.89 26.00 28.10
C TYR A 67 21.00 26.90 27.23
N GLN A 68 19.68 26.79 27.42
CA GLN A 68 18.68 27.40 26.53
C GLN A 68 18.72 28.94 26.54
N LEU A 69 19.03 29.56 27.68
CA LEU A 69 19.08 31.02 27.82
C LEU A 69 20.26 31.65 27.07
N GLU A 70 21.40 30.96 27.03
CA GLU A 70 22.63 31.44 26.39
C GLU A 70 22.82 30.89 24.96
N SER A 71 21.91 30.02 24.49
CA SER A 71 22.08 29.26 23.23
C SER A 71 23.41 28.50 23.14
N LEU A 72 23.95 28.09 24.29
CA LEU A 72 25.20 27.36 24.41
C LEU A 72 24.95 25.89 24.73
N VAL A 73 25.89 25.06 24.33
CA VAL A 73 25.94 23.65 24.72
C VAL A 73 27.34 23.34 25.25
N THR A 74 27.40 22.60 26.35
CA THR A 74 28.62 21.96 26.84
C THR A 74 28.56 20.48 26.53
N ILE A 75 29.58 19.98 25.84
CA ILE A 75 29.77 18.57 25.54
C ILE A 75 31.07 18.15 26.20
N GLU A 76 30.99 17.20 27.12
CA GLU A 76 32.15 16.57 27.72
C GLU A 76 32.24 15.13 27.22
N VAL A 77 33.43 14.72 26.78
CA VAL A 77 33.68 13.36 26.29
C VAL A 77 34.69 12.70 27.22
N ALA A 78 34.40 11.47 27.64
CA ALA A 78 35.29 10.67 28.45
C ALA A 78 35.59 9.34 27.75
N TYR A 79 36.85 8.93 27.83
CA TYR A 79 37.40 7.71 27.24
C TYR A 79 37.32 7.66 25.70
N ASN A 80 38.11 6.76 25.13
CA ASN A 80 38.11 6.50 23.69
C ASN A 80 37.19 5.34 23.33
N HIS A 81 36.75 5.29 22.06
CA HIS A 81 36.18 4.06 21.51
C HIS A 81 37.25 2.97 21.41
N LEU A 82 36.84 1.69 21.52
CA LEU A 82 37.75 0.54 21.43
C LEU A 82 38.39 0.34 20.05
N THR A 83 37.80 0.91 19.02
CA THR A 83 38.32 0.86 17.66
C THR A 83 38.01 2.17 16.96
N PRO A 84 38.86 2.66 16.03
CA PRO A 84 38.52 3.76 15.13
C PRO A 84 37.52 3.35 14.05
N ALA A 85 37.38 2.05 13.73
CA ALA A 85 36.49 1.55 12.67
C ALA A 85 35.01 1.95 12.90
N ARG A 86 34.35 2.45 11.85
CA ARG A 86 32.91 2.71 11.87
C ARG A 86 32.20 1.52 11.23
N ALA A 87 31.14 1.03 11.86
CA ALA A 87 30.31 0.02 11.24
C ALA A 87 29.74 0.58 9.92
N PRO A 88 29.70 -0.22 8.83
CA PRO A 88 29.09 0.21 7.59
C PRO A 88 27.64 0.64 7.87
N ARG A 89 27.33 1.90 7.56
CA ARG A 89 25.96 2.40 7.68
C ARG A 89 25.15 1.72 6.60
N ARG A 90 24.10 0.98 6.98
CA ARG A 90 23.13 0.47 6.00
C ARG A 90 22.61 1.66 5.19
N PRO A 91 22.61 1.58 3.85
CA PRO A 91 22.11 2.68 3.04
C PRO A 91 20.64 2.95 3.37
N VAL A 92 20.32 4.22 3.61
CA VAL A 92 18.98 4.67 3.99
C VAL A 92 18.42 5.53 2.86
N LEU A 93 17.10 5.53 2.71
CA LEU A 93 16.41 6.47 1.83
C LEU A 93 16.76 7.92 2.19
N THR A 94 17.44 8.59 1.28
CA THR A 94 17.78 10.01 1.40
C THR A 94 16.52 10.87 1.23
N PRO A 95 16.52 12.15 1.68
CA PRO A 95 15.37 13.03 1.47
C PRO A 95 14.93 13.15 0.00
N PRO A 96 15.85 13.33 -0.99
CA PRO A 96 15.46 13.33 -2.41
C PRO A 96 14.83 12.01 -2.87
N MET A 97 15.34 10.86 -2.42
CA MET A 97 14.73 9.56 -2.74
C MET A 97 13.33 9.46 -2.15
N LYS A 98 13.11 9.97 -0.93
CA LYS A 98 11.80 9.95 -0.28
C LYS A 98 10.77 10.77 -1.06
N GLU A 99 11.13 11.94 -1.59
CA GLU A 99 10.21 12.73 -2.43
C GLU A 99 9.74 11.94 -3.64
N VAL A 100 10.68 11.34 -4.37
CA VAL A 100 10.37 10.54 -5.56
C VAL A 100 9.55 9.29 -5.22
N VAL A 101 9.86 8.62 -4.10
CA VAL A 101 9.05 7.48 -3.65
C VAL A 101 7.62 7.90 -3.34
N ARG A 102 7.40 9.08 -2.74
CA ARG A 102 6.04 9.58 -2.50
C ARG A 102 5.30 9.85 -3.80
N GLU A 103 5.95 10.52 -4.74
CA GLU A 103 5.38 10.82 -6.06
C GLU A 103 4.95 9.55 -6.80
N TRP A 104 5.85 8.56 -6.90
CA TRP A 104 5.57 7.30 -7.59
C TRP A 104 4.58 6.41 -6.84
N ALA A 105 4.60 6.43 -5.51
CA ALA A 105 3.59 5.74 -4.71
C ALA A 105 2.20 6.37 -4.90
N ALA A 106 2.11 7.70 -5.02
CA ALA A 106 0.86 8.40 -5.31
C ALA A 106 0.29 8.07 -6.70
N GLN A 107 1.16 7.70 -7.64
CA GLN A 107 0.76 7.20 -8.97
C GLN A 107 0.37 5.71 -8.97
N GLY A 108 0.42 5.02 -7.82
CA GLY A 108 0.05 3.61 -7.70
C GLY A 108 1.12 2.63 -8.19
N LEU A 109 2.38 3.05 -8.33
CA LEU A 109 3.46 2.15 -8.72
C LEU A 109 3.77 1.13 -7.61
N LYS A 110 3.99 -0.13 -8.00
CA LYS A 110 4.36 -1.19 -7.05
C LYS A 110 5.75 -0.91 -6.43
N PRO A 111 5.98 -1.20 -5.13
CA PRO A 111 7.24 -0.91 -4.45
C PRO A 111 8.50 -1.48 -5.12
N ASN A 112 8.40 -2.64 -5.77
CA ASN A 112 9.53 -3.22 -6.52
C ASN A 112 9.89 -2.35 -7.75
N ARG A 113 8.89 -1.84 -8.48
CA ARG A 113 9.12 -0.92 -9.60
C ARG A 113 9.70 0.41 -9.12
N ILE A 114 9.19 0.94 -8.00
CA ILE A 114 9.74 2.14 -7.35
C ILE A 114 11.22 1.92 -7.01
N TRP A 115 11.57 0.78 -6.43
CA TRP A 115 12.95 0.46 -6.07
C TRP A 115 13.89 0.37 -7.28
N ASN A 116 13.50 -0.36 -8.35
CA ASN A 116 14.31 -0.42 -9.57
C ASN A 116 14.49 0.95 -10.23
N ALA A 117 13.43 1.78 -10.24
CA ALA A 117 13.49 3.13 -10.77
C ALA A 117 14.39 4.05 -9.92
N LEU A 118 14.45 3.85 -8.60
CA LEU A 118 15.41 4.56 -7.72
C LEU A 118 16.85 4.20 -8.07
N LEU A 119 17.16 2.92 -8.32
CA LEU A 119 18.51 2.50 -8.69
C LEU A 119 19.01 3.25 -9.94
N GLN A 120 18.15 3.32 -10.96
CA GLN A 120 18.46 4.01 -12.21
C GLN A 120 18.55 5.53 -12.00
N ARG A 121 17.53 6.15 -11.38
CA ARG A 121 17.45 7.61 -11.23
C ARG A 121 18.56 8.20 -10.37
N PHE A 122 19.03 7.45 -9.37
CA PHE A 122 20.08 7.91 -8.45
C PHE A 122 21.42 7.22 -8.71
N SER A 123 21.57 6.44 -9.80
CA SER A 123 22.80 5.71 -10.15
C SER A 123 23.36 4.89 -8.97
N LEU A 124 22.49 4.15 -8.28
CA LEU A 124 22.84 3.42 -7.06
C LEU A 124 23.44 2.06 -7.38
N THR A 125 24.52 1.73 -6.69
CA THR A 125 25.13 0.40 -6.66
C THR A 125 24.55 -0.44 -5.51
N GLU A 126 24.77 -1.75 -5.51
CA GLU A 126 24.34 -2.66 -4.43
C GLU A 126 24.81 -2.20 -3.04
N ALA A 127 26.01 -1.63 -2.94
CA ALA A 127 26.57 -1.11 -1.69
C ALA A 127 25.90 0.18 -1.19
N THR A 128 25.29 0.95 -2.09
CA THR A 128 24.68 2.27 -1.81
C THR A 128 23.16 2.25 -1.88
N ALA A 129 22.57 1.17 -2.39
CA ALA A 129 21.15 1.06 -2.60
C ALA A 129 20.41 0.86 -1.26
N PRO A 130 19.33 1.61 -1.01
CA PRO A 130 18.46 1.30 0.12
C PRO A 130 17.84 -0.08 -0.10
N MET A 131 17.63 -0.84 0.99
CA MET A 131 16.97 -2.13 0.89
C MET A 131 15.53 -1.97 0.34
N LEU A 132 15.08 -2.91 -0.49
CA LEU A 132 13.72 -2.96 -0.99
C LEU A 132 12.68 -2.87 0.14
N SER A 133 12.93 -3.54 1.26
CA SER A 133 12.06 -3.51 2.45
C SER A 133 11.89 -2.11 3.05
N SER A 134 12.90 -1.24 2.91
CA SER A 134 12.82 0.15 3.36
C SER A 134 11.93 0.99 2.44
N VAL A 135 12.01 0.76 1.13
CA VAL A 135 11.13 1.39 0.13
C VAL A 135 9.69 0.92 0.31
N GLN A 136 9.48 -0.40 0.46
CA GLN A 136 8.17 -0.99 0.73
C GLN A 136 7.52 -0.37 1.95
N ARG A 137 8.23 -0.33 3.09
CA ARG A 137 7.70 0.22 4.34
C ARG A 137 7.38 1.71 4.21
N PHE A 138 8.26 2.48 3.57
CA PHE A 138 8.06 3.92 3.41
C PHE A 138 6.91 4.24 2.45
N ALA A 139 6.85 3.57 1.30
CA ALA A 139 5.76 3.73 0.33
C ALA A 139 4.42 3.31 0.96
N HIS A 140 4.38 2.17 1.64
CA HIS A 140 3.17 1.72 2.34
C HIS A 140 2.70 2.73 3.38
N HIS A 141 3.58 3.16 4.29
CA HIS A 141 3.25 4.18 5.28
C HIS A 141 2.77 5.50 4.66
N HIS A 142 3.37 5.91 3.53
CA HIS A 142 2.95 7.12 2.84
C HIS A 142 1.54 6.98 2.23
N VAL A 143 1.29 5.85 1.56
CA VAL A 143 -0.02 5.54 0.97
C VAL A 143 -1.08 5.43 2.07
N THR A 144 -0.81 4.66 3.13
CA THR A 144 -1.74 4.49 4.26
C THR A 144 -2.00 5.78 5.03
N GLY A 145 -0.96 6.57 5.31
CA GLY A 145 -1.07 7.76 6.15
C GLY A 145 -1.46 9.08 5.46
N ARG A 146 -1.25 9.22 4.13
CA ARG A 146 -1.56 10.48 3.40
C ARG A 146 -2.50 10.33 2.23
N LEU A 147 -2.51 9.16 1.59
CA LEU A 147 -3.39 8.88 0.44
C LEU A 147 -4.58 8.03 0.86
N GLY A 148 -4.79 7.87 2.17
CA GLY A 148 -5.89 7.08 2.70
C GLY A 148 -5.79 5.63 2.27
N GLY A 149 -4.66 4.97 2.50
CA GLY A 149 -4.60 3.51 2.48
C GLY A 149 -5.29 2.90 3.72
N SER A 150 -6.52 3.34 3.98
CA SER A 150 -7.55 2.33 4.13
C SER A 150 -7.86 1.85 2.71
N ASP A 151 -7.92 0.56 2.52
CA ASP A 151 -9.04 0.00 1.77
C ASP A 151 -10.26 0.96 1.87
N ASP A 152 -10.47 1.82 0.88
CA ASP A 152 -11.57 2.77 0.86
C ASP A 152 -12.82 1.97 0.46
N LEU A 153 -13.03 0.85 1.15
CA LEU A 153 -14.15 -0.06 1.00
C LEU A 153 -15.43 0.73 1.13
N ASP A 154 -15.46 1.77 1.96
CA ASP A 154 -16.62 2.63 2.06
C ASP A 154 -16.79 3.52 0.83
N ALA A 155 -15.73 4.10 0.24
CA ALA A 155 -15.85 4.78 -1.05
C ALA A 155 -16.16 3.84 -2.23
N VAL A 156 -15.61 2.62 -2.24
CA VAL A 156 -15.89 1.60 -3.25
C VAL A 156 -17.31 1.09 -3.10
N ARG A 157 -17.76 0.76 -1.88
CA ARG A 157 -19.15 0.40 -1.57
C ARG A 157 -20.09 1.52 -1.94
N LYS A 158 -19.71 2.78 -1.67
CA LYS A 158 -20.48 3.95 -2.09
C LYS A 158 -20.58 4.02 -3.61
N LYS A 159 -19.48 3.87 -4.35
CA LYS A 159 -19.52 3.83 -5.84
C LYS A 159 -20.38 2.70 -6.39
N ILE A 160 -20.29 1.51 -5.81
CA ILE A 160 -21.13 0.36 -6.20
C ILE A 160 -22.60 0.68 -5.93
N ARG A 161 -22.92 1.30 -4.79
CA ARG A 161 -24.29 1.71 -4.45
C ARG A 161 -24.81 2.80 -5.38
N ASP A 162 -24.02 3.85 -5.60
CA ASP A 162 -24.39 5.01 -6.40
C ASP A 162 -24.58 4.65 -7.88
N ALA A 163 -23.90 3.60 -8.36
CA ALA A 163 -24.02 3.06 -9.71
C ALA A 163 -24.85 1.77 -9.77
N ALA A 164 -25.61 1.42 -8.72
CA ALA A 164 -26.40 0.19 -8.70
C ALA A 164 -27.50 0.23 -9.77
N PHE A 165 -27.76 -0.90 -10.41
CA PHE A 165 -28.82 -1.03 -11.41
C PHE A 165 -30.19 -0.73 -10.81
N THR A 166 -30.86 0.26 -11.38
CA THR A 166 -32.22 0.70 -11.04
C THR A 166 -33.23 0.39 -12.14
N GLY A 167 -32.76 0.07 -13.35
CA GLY A 167 -33.59 -0.09 -14.54
C GLY A 167 -33.81 1.22 -15.31
N GLY A 168 -33.54 2.38 -14.70
CA GLY A 168 -33.69 3.70 -15.30
C GLY A 168 -32.48 4.18 -16.12
N GLU A 169 -31.40 3.41 -16.17
CA GLU A 169 -30.15 3.85 -16.79
C GLU A 169 -30.26 4.02 -18.31
N GLU A 170 -29.55 5.00 -18.86
CA GLU A 170 -29.41 5.18 -20.31
C GLU A 170 -28.74 3.97 -20.99
N GLU A 171 -28.97 3.81 -22.29
CA GLU A 171 -28.60 2.60 -23.03
C GLU A 171 -27.12 2.22 -22.94
N THR A 172 -26.25 3.24 -22.93
CA THR A 172 -24.79 3.08 -22.91
C THR A 172 -24.19 3.32 -21.52
N ALA A 173 -24.99 3.80 -20.56
CA ALA A 173 -24.51 4.07 -19.21
C ALA A 173 -24.13 2.76 -18.52
N ALA A 174 -22.96 2.75 -17.89
CA ALA A 174 -22.52 1.61 -17.11
C ALA A 174 -23.25 1.60 -15.75
N PHE A 175 -23.63 0.42 -15.31
CA PHE A 175 -24.19 0.17 -13.99
C PHE A 175 -23.53 -1.04 -13.35
N THR A 176 -23.70 -1.15 -12.05
CA THR A 176 -23.20 -2.23 -11.21
C THR A 176 -24.34 -3.05 -10.61
N PHE A 177 -24.07 -4.30 -10.30
CA PHE A 177 -25.05 -5.21 -9.70
C PHE A 177 -24.32 -6.26 -8.85
N THR A 178 -24.97 -6.70 -7.77
CA THR A 178 -24.40 -7.59 -6.74
C THR A 178 -25.51 -8.47 -6.17
N SER A 179 -25.15 -9.62 -5.60
CA SER A 179 -26.10 -10.62 -5.07
C SER A 179 -26.78 -10.21 -3.77
N ARG A 180 -26.24 -9.22 -3.05
CA ARG A 180 -26.71 -8.86 -1.71
C ARG A 180 -27.31 -7.48 -1.67
N SER A 181 -28.43 -7.36 -0.97
CA SER A 181 -29.00 -6.08 -0.55
C SER A 181 -28.89 -5.93 0.97
N ASP A 182 -28.63 -4.71 1.43
CA ASP A 182 -28.69 -4.37 2.86
C ASP A 182 -30.15 -4.39 3.35
N ARG A 183 -30.36 -4.18 4.66
CA ARG A 183 -31.70 -4.15 5.28
C ARG A 183 -32.64 -3.11 4.67
N ASN A 184 -32.09 -2.13 3.96
CA ASN A 184 -32.83 -1.05 3.33
C ASN A 184 -33.03 -1.30 1.82
N GLY A 185 -32.64 -2.48 1.31
CA GLY A 185 -32.76 -2.85 -0.10
C GLY A 185 -31.62 -2.34 -0.99
N ASN A 186 -30.62 -1.64 -0.45
CA ASN A 186 -29.53 -1.12 -1.27
C ASN A 186 -28.50 -2.20 -1.59
N ALA A 187 -27.91 -2.13 -2.78
CA ALA A 187 -26.78 -2.95 -3.17
C ALA A 187 -25.68 -2.94 -2.09
N SER A 188 -25.28 -4.13 -1.66
CA SER A 188 -24.26 -4.35 -0.64
C SER A 188 -23.28 -5.45 -1.09
N THR A 189 -22.07 -5.40 -0.57
CA THR A 189 -21.03 -6.38 -0.88
C THR A 189 -20.42 -6.92 0.40
N GLY A 190 -20.01 -8.19 0.37
CA GLY A 190 -19.18 -8.77 1.41
C GLY A 190 -17.83 -8.06 1.56
N ASN A 191 -17.06 -8.44 2.58
CA ASN A 191 -15.73 -7.90 2.82
C ASN A 191 -14.62 -8.70 2.10
N GLY A 192 -14.98 -9.75 1.35
CA GLY A 192 -14.06 -10.58 0.58
C GLY A 192 -13.47 -11.76 1.35
N SER A 193 -13.81 -11.92 2.63
CA SER A 193 -13.44 -13.10 3.41
C SER A 193 -14.26 -14.34 3.03
N ASP A 194 -13.81 -15.53 3.41
CA ASP A 194 -14.54 -16.80 3.21
C ASP A 194 -15.97 -16.76 3.77
N ARG A 195 -16.18 -16.04 4.88
CA ARG A 195 -17.49 -15.89 5.53
C ARG A 195 -18.33 -14.76 4.93
N GLY A 196 -17.72 -13.88 4.14
CA GLY A 196 -18.36 -12.72 3.54
C GLY A 196 -17.82 -12.45 2.14
N PRO A 197 -17.99 -13.37 1.19
CA PRO A 197 -17.51 -13.17 -0.17
C PRO A 197 -18.27 -12.02 -0.85
N PHE A 198 -17.67 -11.42 -1.87
CA PHE A 198 -18.33 -10.45 -2.73
C PHE A 198 -18.25 -10.85 -4.20
N VAL A 199 -19.31 -10.50 -4.93
CA VAL A 199 -19.40 -10.56 -6.39
C VAL A 199 -20.00 -9.25 -6.86
N VAL A 200 -19.29 -8.54 -7.73
CA VAL A 200 -19.75 -7.27 -8.30
C VAL A 200 -19.67 -7.37 -9.80
N GLY A 201 -20.82 -7.33 -10.46
CA GLY A 201 -20.95 -7.24 -11.91
C GLY A 201 -21.00 -5.79 -12.39
N VAL A 202 -20.46 -5.53 -13.56
CA VAL A 202 -20.50 -4.25 -14.27
C VAL A 202 -20.94 -4.50 -15.72
N SER A 203 -21.95 -3.77 -16.18
CA SER A 203 -22.48 -3.89 -17.54
C SER A 203 -23.17 -2.59 -17.98
N SER A 204 -23.75 -2.59 -19.19
CA SER A 204 -24.68 -1.58 -19.68
C SER A 204 -25.79 -2.25 -20.48
N LYS A 205 -26.93 -1.58 -20.67
CA LYS A 205 -28.07 -2.15 -21.41
C LYS A 205 -27.68 -2.58 -22.83
N LYS A 206 -26.88 -1.75 -23.50
CA LYS A 206 -26.32 -2.03 -24.83
C LYS A 206 -25.47 -3.29 -24.88
N LEU A 207 -24.71 -3.59 -23.83
CA LEU A 207 -23.89 -4.80 -23.77
C LEU A 207 -24.78 -6.02 -23.62
N LEU A 208 -25.72 -6.00 -22.66
CA LEU A 208 -26.64 -7.12 -22.42
C LEU A 208 -27.50 -7.44 -23.65
N ARG A 209 -28.05 -6.43 -24.33
CA ARG A 209 -28.85 -6.63 -25.55
C ARG A 209 -28.09 -7.27 -26.70
N ARG A 210 -26.75 -7.37 -26.65
CA ARG A 210 -26.02 -8.17 -27.63
C ARG A 210 -26.42 -9.64 -27.57
N ALA A 211 -26.80 -10.17 -26.42
CA ALA A 211 -27.28 -11.54 -26.29
C ALA A 211 -28.80 -11.69 -26.49
N ASP A 212 -29.55 -10.61 -26.74
CA ASP A 212 -30.96 -10.70 -27.18
C ASP A 212 -31.03 -11.05 -28.67
N ARG A 213 -30.70 -12.30 -28.97
CA ARG A 213 -30.77 -12.90 -30.30
C ARG A 213 -30.95 -14.41 -30.15
N ASP A 214 -31.17 -15.08 -31.28
CA ASP A 214 -31.29 -16.54 -31.32
C ASP A 214 -30.10 -17.22 -30.59
N PRO A 215 -30.34 -18.07 -29.57
CA PRO A 215 -29.29 -18.80 -28.86
C PRO A 215 -28.45 -19.72 -29.75
N GLU A 216 -28.93 -20.12 -30.93
CA GLU A 216 -28.14 -20.87 -31.91
C GLU A 216 -27.13 -20.00 -32.69
N SER A 217 -27.21 -18.67 -32.54
CA SER A 217 -26.38 -17.71 -33.28
C SER A 217 -25.07 -17.32 -32.61
N PHE A 218 -24.85 -17.77 -31.37
CA PHE A 218 -23.66 -17.43 -30.61
C PHE A 218 -23.19 -18.55 -29.68
N ILE A 219 -21.93 -18.46 -29.27
CA ILE A 219 -21.35 -19.25 -28.18
C ILE A 219 -21.20 -18.31 -26.97
N PHE A 220 -21.72 -18.72 -25.81
CA PHE A 220 -21.55 -17.98 -24.57
C PHE A 220 -20.21 -18.31 -23.93
N HIS A 221 -19.49 -17.28 -23.50
CA HIS A 221 -18.16 -17.39 -22.88
C HIS A 221 -18.19 -16.85 -21.46
N MET A 222 -17.56 -17.58 -20.55
CA MET A 222 -17.32 -17.16 -19.18
C MET A 222 -15.94 -17.65 -18.74
N ASP A 223 -14.99 -16.72 -18.67
CA ASP A 223 -13.60 -17.03 -18.37
C ASP A 223 -13.07 -16.15 -17.24
N ALA A 224 -12.31 -16.75 -16.33
CA ALA A 224 -11.67 -16.04 -15.23
C ALA A 224 -10.25 -15.61 -15.63
N THR A 225 -10.02 -14.30 -15.70
CA THR A 225 -8.69 -13.77 -16.03
C THR A 225 -7.93 -13.39 -14.75
N TYR A 226 -6.92 -14.19 -14.38
CA TYR A 226 -6.13 -14.02 -13.15
C TYR A 226 -5.14 -12.85 -13.16
N LYS A 227 -5.21 -11.91 -14.10
CA LYS A 227 -4.13 -10.92 -14.33
C LYS A 227 -4.56 -9.47 -14.47
N LEU A 228 -5.68 -9.04 -13.88
CA LEU A 228 -6.19 -7.68 -14.12
C LEU A 228 -6.39 -6.76 -12.91
N THR A 229 -6.37 -7.25 -11.67
CA THR A 229 -6.48 -6.35 -10.50
C THR A 229 -5.14 -6.16 -9.79
N GLN A 230 -4.82 -4.92 -9.42
CA GLN A 230 -3.61 -4.62 -8.63
C GLN A 230 -3.61 -5.31 -7.25
N VAL A 231 -4.78 -5.78 -6.81
CA VAL A 231 -5.08 -6.35 -5.48
C VAL A 231 -5.22 -7.89 -5.52
N GLY A 232 -5.25 -8.52 -6.70
CA GLY A 232 -5.25 -9.99 -6.85
C GLY A 232 -6.63 -10.68 -6.85
N TYR A 233 -7.73 -9.93 -6.84
CA TYR A 233 -9.07 -10.48 -7.05
C TYR A 233 -9.26 -10.96 -8.50
N PRO A 234 -9.81 -12.18 -8.73
CA PRO A 234 -10.15 -12.64 -10.06
C PRO A 234 -11.17 -11.73 -10.75
N VAL A 235 -10.98 -11.54 -12.05
CA VAL A 235 -11.94 -10.85 -12.92
C VAL A 235 -12.53 -11.85 -13.88
N VAL A 236 -13.83 -12.10 -13.77
CA VAL A 236 -14.55 -12.97 -14.70
C VAL A 236 -15.11 -12.11 -15.82
N VAL A 237 -14.75 -12.47 -17.05
CA VAL A 237 -15.25 -11.80 -18.26
C VAL A 237 -16.36 -12.66 -18.84
N VAL A 238 -17.52 -12.05 -19.05
CA VAL A 238 -18.67 -12.72 -19.64
C VAL A 238 -18.98 -12.08 -20.99
N GLY A 239 -19.11 -12.90 -22.01
CA GLY A 239 -19.36 -12.44 -23.37
C GLY A 239 -19.98 -13.50 -24.27
N ILE A 240 -20.20 -13.13 -25.52
CA ILE A 240 -20.65 -14.06 -26.57
C ILE A 240 -19.72 -13.93 -27.78
N SER A 241 -19.47 -15.03 -28.47
CA SER A 241 -18.85 -15.01 -29.79
C SER A 241 -19.90 -15.27 -30.86
N ASP A 242 -19.93 -14.42 -31.88
CA ASP A 242 -20.85 -14.56 -33.01
C ASP A 242 -20.33 -15.59 -34.04
N ARG A 243 -21.13 -15.82 -35.09
CA ARG A 243 -20.74 -16.72 -36.20
C ARG A 243 -19.49 -16.26 -36.97
N ALA A 244 -19.14 -14.97 -36.88
CA ALA A 244 -17.91 -14.42 -37.45
C ALA A 244 -16.70 -14.58 -36.50
N ARG A 245 -16.85 -15.32 -35.39
CA ARG A 245 -15.84 -15.53 -34.36
C ARG A 245 -15.39 -14.24 -33.68
N ARG A 246 -16.25 -13.22 -33.67
CA ARG A 246 -15.98 -11.97 -32.96
C ARG A 246 -16.53 -12.06 -31.55
N PHE A 247 -15.67 -11.77 -30.58
CA PHE A 247 -16.07 -11.68 -29.18
C PHE A 247 -16.80 -10.37 -28.90
N HIS A 248 -17.89 -10.48 -28.15
CA HIS A 248 -18.72 -9.38 -27.70
C HIS A 248 -18.89 -9.46 -26.18
N LEU A 249 -18.35 -8.47 -25.48
CA LEU A 249 -18.54 -8.32 -24.04
C LEU A 249 -20.03 -8.16 -23.70
N LEU A 250 -20.46 -8.86 -22.65
CA LEU A 250 -21.75 -8.66 -21.98
C LEU A 250 -21.57 -8.03 -20.60
N ALA A 251 -20.64 -8.53 -19.79
CA ALA A 251 -20.41 -8.04 -18.44
C ALA A 251 -19.00 -8.40 -17.95
N ILE A 252 -18.54 -7.67 -16.95
CA ILE A 252 -17.30 -7.96 -16.21
C ILE A 252 -17.67 -8.14 -14.74
N PHE A 253 -17.13 -9.16 -14.09
CA PHE A 253 -17.34 -9.41 -12.68
C PHE A 253 -16.02 -9.38 -11.92
N ILE A 254 -16.05 -8.77 -10.74
CA ILE A 254 -14.98 -8.83 -9.75
C ILE A 254 -15.47 -9.74 -8.62
N VAL A 255 -14.74 -10.83 -8.38
CA VAL A 255 -15.11 -11.84 -7.37
C VAL A 255 -14.04 -11.95 -6.30
N SER A 256 -14.44 -12.23 -5.05
CA SER A 256 -13.47 -12.37 -3.96
C SER A 256 -12.81 -13.74 -3.89
N GLN A 257 -13.47 -14.81 -4.38
CA GLN A 257 -12.93 -16.18 -4.34
C GLN A 257 -12.98 -16.88 -5.70
N GLN A 258 -12.22 -17.96 -5.83
CA GLN A 258 -12.07 -18.70 -7.09
C GLN A 258 -13.10 -19.83 -7.26
N GLN A 259 -13.38 -20.61 -6.20
CA GLN A 259 -13.89 -21.98 -6.40
C GLN A 259 -15.41 -22.15 -6.53
N GLN A 260 -16.25 -21.12 -6.32
CA GLN A 260 -17.72 -21.34 -6.27
C GLN A 260 -18.62 -20.24 -6.85
N HIS A 261 -18.12 -19.28 -7.63
CA HIS A 261 -18.97 -18.15 -8.08
C HIS A 261 -19.53 -18.24 -9.49
N HIS A 262 -19.29 -19.29 -10.28
CA HIS A 262 -19.88 -19.40 -11.63
C HIS A 262 -21.42 -19.37 -11.58
N ALA A 263 -22.02 -20.09 -10.62
CA ALA A 263 -23.47 -20.08 -10.42
C ALA A 263 -23.98 -18.69 -10.01
N GLU A 264 -23.31 -18.03 -9.06
CA GLU A 264 -23.70 -16.69 -8.57
C GLU A 264 -23.53 -15.61 -9.66
N VAL A 265 -22.46 -15.69 -10.47
CA VAL A 265 -22.23 -14.80 -11.61
C VAL A 265 -23.32 -14.98 -12.67
N LEU A 266 -23.67 -16.23 -13.01
CA LEU A 266 -24.75 -16.53 -13.97
C LEU A 266 -26.12 -16.08 -13.46
N GLU A 267 -26.40 -16.30 -12.18
CA GLU A 267 -27.65 -15.86 -11.55
C GLU A 267 -27.77 -14.34 -11.59
N LEU A 268 -26.70 -13.63 -11.20
CA LEU A 268 -26.65 -12.18 -11.25
C LEU A 268 -26.82 -11.63 -12.66
N LEU A 269 -26.15 -12.23 -13.64
CA LEU A 269 -26.30 -11.86 -15.04
C LEU A 269 -27.75 -12.02 -15.51
N ARG A 270 -28.40 -13.12 -15.13
CA ARG A 270 -29.80 -13.38 -15.47
C ARG A 270 -30.73 -12.33 -14.85
N CYS A 271 -30.51 -11.99 -13.58
CA CYS A 271 -31.31 -11.00 -12.84
C CYS A 271 -31.27 -9.59 -13.45
N VAL A 272 -30.18 -9.20 -14.11
CA VAL A 272 -30.10 -7.91 -14.82
C VAL A 272 -30.45 -8.02 -16.31
N PHE A 273 -30.27 -9.18 -16.92
CA PHE A 273 -30.59 -9.39 -18.34
C PHE A 273 -32.09 -9.29 -18.62
N GLU A 274 -32.91 -9.95 -17.79
CA GLU A 274 -34.36 -10.03 -18.00
C GLU A 274 -35.04 -8.66 -17.91
N PRO A 275 -34.77 -7.81 -16.89
CA PRO A 275 -35.32 -6.44 -16.86
C PRO A 275 -34.85 -5.54 -18.00
N VAL A 276 -33.68 -5.79 -18.59
CA VAL A 276 -33.10 -4.96 -19.66
C VAL A 276 -33.60 -5.33 -21.06
N THR A 277 -33.86 -6.62 -21.27
CA THR A 277 -34.22 -7.19 -22.57
C THR A 277 -35.68 -7.63 -22.65
N GLU A 278 -36.38 -7.64 -21.52
CA GLU A 278 -37.75 -8.15 -21.35
C GLU A 278 -37.88 -9.64 -21.73
N LYS A 279 -36.75 -10.36 -21.74
CA LYS A 279 -36.65 -11.76 -22.13
C LYS A 279 -35.69 -12.51 -21.20
N PRO A 280 -35.93 -13.81 -20.95
CA PRO A 280 -34.96 -14.60 -20.21
C PRO A 280 -33.67 -14.78 -21.04
N LEU A 281 -32.52 -14.76 -20.37
CA LEU A 281 -31.25 -15.13 -20.99
C LEU A 281 -31.30 -16.61 -21.39
N ARG A 282 -31.24 -16.89 -22.70
CA ARG A 282 -31.23 -18.25 -23.24
C ARG A 282 -29.87 -18.54 -23.88
N VAL A 283 -29.24 -19.61 -23.44
CA VAL A 283 -27.93 -20.04 -23.92
C VAL A 283 -28.01 -21.49 -24.38
N ARG A 284 -27.52 -21.79 -25.59
CA ARG A 284 -27.47 -23.15 -26.14
C ARG A 284 -26.06 -23.74 -26.12
N TYR A 285 -25.07 -22.93 -26.47
CA TYR A 285 -23.67 -23.33 -26.49
C TYR A 285 -22.88 -22.51 -25.46
N VAL A 286 -22.13 -23.20 -24.61
CA VAL A 286 -21.29 -22.60 -23.56
C VAL A 286 -19.85 -23.04 -23.80
N MET A 287 -18.93 -22.09 -23.72
CA MET A 287 -17.50 -22.30 -23.62
C MET A 287 -17.05 -21.75 -22.27
N GLY A 288 -16.53 -22.62 -21.43
CA GLY A 288 -15.91 -22.27 -20.15
C GLY A 288 -14.43 -22.61 -20.17
N ASP A 289 -13.74 -22.17 -19.12
CA ASP A 289 -12.29 -22.25 -18.99
C ASP A 289 -11.73 -23.68 -19.20
N ALA A 290 -10.62 -23.77 -19.92
CA ALA A 290 -9.92 -25.01 -20.25
C ALA A 290 -8.83 -25.33 -19.22
N ASP A 291 -9.10 -25.12 -17.93
CA ASP A 291 -8.11 -25.27 -16.85
C ASP A 291 -7.82 -26.75 -16.47
N ALA A 292 -8.49 -27.73 -17.09
CA ALA A 292 -8.23 -29.16 -16.86
C ALA A 292 -7.13 -29.75 -17.78
N ALA A 293 -6.41 -28.93 -18.54
CA ALA A 293 -5.47 -29.39 -19.57
C ALA A 293 -4.01 -28.90 -19.42
N GLN A 294 -3.59 -28.36 -18.27
CA GLN A 294 -2.19 -28.01 -18.00
C GLN A 294 -1.69 -28.53 -16.67
#